data_AF-A0A672N5Y6-F1
#
_entry.id   AF-A0A672N5Y6-F1
#
_cell.length_a   1.000
_cell.length_b   1.000
_cell.length_c   1.000
_cell.angle_alpha   90.00
_cell.angle_beta   90.00
_cell.angle_gamma   90.00
#
_symmetry.space_group_name_H-M   'P 1'
#
loop_
_entity.id
_entity.type
_entity.pdbx_description
1 polymer ?
#
loop_
_entity_poly.entity_id
_entity_poly.type
_entity_poly.pdbx_seq_one_letter_code
_entity_poly.pdbx_strand_id
1 'polypeptide(L)'
;LTDPKLLNGTTVNAMERTKLKITVIAEQLGLSWTELARELQFSVDDINRIRVENPNSLLDQSSALLNLWVSREGKKAKMENLHGALKNIDRADIVKSLEAQAPQVLPETAEEGACRLADCDSALLSPSVVNGKNRLQLALIF
;
A
#
# COMPACT_ATOMS: atom_id res chain seq x y z
N LEU A 1 16.67 4.46 34.32
CA LEU A 1 17.95 4.38 33.59
C LEU A 1 17.64 3.69 32.27
N THR A 2 17.57 4.43 31.17
CA THR A 2 17.11 3.89 29.87
C THR A 2 18.32 3.30 29.15
N ASP A 3 18.31 2.01 28.84
CA ASP A 3 19.43 1.32 28.18
C ASP A 3 19.70 1.89 26.76
N PRO A 4 20.91 2.42 26.48
CA PRO A 4 21.22 3.03 25.18
C PRO A 4 21.28 2.03 24.02
N LYS A 5 21.35 0.72 24.30
CA LYS A 5 21.33 -0.34 23.27
C LYS A 5 19.94 -0.63 22.71
N LEU A 6 18.87 -0.42 23.49
CA LEU A 6 17.51 -0.65 23.00
C LEU A 6 17.06 0.48 22.06
N LEU A 7 17.57 1.70 22.25
CA LEU A 7 17.25 2.85 21.40
C LEU A 7 17.78 2.67 19.97
N ASN A 8 18.95 2.05 19.77
CA ASN A 8 19.54 1.94 18.43
C ASN A 8 18.81 0.95 17.52
N GLY A 9 18.41 -0.23 18.03
CA GLY A 9 17.76 -1.27 17.24
C GLY A 9 16.34 -0.88 16.82
N THR A 10 15.57 -0.28 17.74
CA THR A 10 14.21 0.17 17.44
C THR A 10 14.19 1.37 16.48
N THR A 11 15.16 2.28 16.59
CA THR A 11 15.24 3.47 15.72
C THR A 11 15.67 3.11 14.29
N VAL A 12 16.66 2.22 14.14
CA VAL A 12 17.06 1.70 12.82
C VAL A 12 15.88 1.00 12.15
N ASN A 13 15.13 0.18 12.90
CA ASN A 13 13.95 -0.50 12.36
C ASN A 13 12.81 0.48 11.98
N ALA A 14 12.62 1.57 12.72
CA ALA A 14 11.65 2.61 12.38
C ALA A 14 12.05 3.39 11.12
N MET A 15 13.34 3.69 10.95
CA MET A 15 13.88 4.36 9.77
C MET A 15 13.76 3.50 8.52
N GLU A 16 14.10 2.21 8.60
CA GLU A 16 13.94 1.26 7.48
C GLU A 16 12.47 1.13 7.07
N ARG A 17 11.54 1.03 8.04
CA ARG A 17 10.09 1.04 7.73
C ARG A 17 9.65 2.32 7.03
N THR A 18 10.20 3.47 7.43
CA THR A 18 9.88 4.76 6.78
C THR A 18 10.41 4.81 5.35
N LYS A 19 11.65 4.33 5.14
CA LYS A 19 12.25 4.24 3.81
C LYS A 19 11.44 3.34 2.88
N LEU A 20 10.99 2.18 3.37
CA LEU A 20 10.11 1.29 2.61
C LEU A 20 8.80 1.97 2.20
N LYS A 21 8.15 2.71 3.12
CA LYS A 21 6.93 3.46 2.78
C LYS A 21 7.17 4.51 1.70
N ILE A 22 8.31 5.21 1.75
CA ILE A 22 8.69 6.19 0.74
C ILE A 22 8.91 5.52 -0.63
N THR A 23 9.57 4.36 -0.66
CA THR A 23 9.73 3.58 -1.90
C THR A 23 8.39 3.19 -2.51
N VAL A 24 7.45 2.68 -1.70
CA VAL A 24 6.10 2.32 -2.17
C VAL A 24 5.34 3.53 -2.72
N ILE A 25 5.48 4.70 -2.08
CA ILE A 25 4.90 5.94 -2.63
C ILE A 25 5.51 6.24 -4.00
N ALA A 26 6.84 6.19 -4.16
CA ALA A 26 7.48 6.48 -5.44
C ALA A 26 6.98 5.56 -6.56
N GLU A 27 6.81 4.27 -6.27
CA GLU A 27 6.30 3.26 -7.20
C GLU A 27 4.87 3.53 -7.65
N GLN A 28 4.01 4.02 -6.75
CA GLN A 28 2.60 4.26 -7.03
C GLN A 28 2.29 5.68 -7.54
N LEU A 29 3.22 6.63 -7.36
CA LEU A 29 2.97 8.05 -7.64
C LEU A 29 2.79 8.32 -9.13
N GLY A 30 3.67 7.76 -9.97
CA GLY A 30 3.58 7.90 -11.43
C GLY A 30 3.53 9.36 -11.88
N LEU A 31 2.64 9.70 -12.82
CA LEU A 31 2.52 11.07 -13.37
C LEU A 31 2.18 12.14 -12.33
N SER A 32 1.53 11.76 -11.21
CA SER A 32 1.14 12.69 -10.14
C SER A 32 2.31 13.30 -9.38
N TRP A 33 3.56 12.94 -9.70
CA TRP A 33 4.74 13.47 -9.02
C TRP A 33 4.87 14.99 -9.17
N THR A 34 4.42 15.58 -10.29
CA THR A 34 4.53 17.04 -10.48
C THR A 34 3.54 17.81 -9.61
N GLU A 35 2.35 17.24 -9.41
CA GLU A 35 1.32 17.76 -8.53
C GLU A 35 1.76 17.62 -7.08
N LEU A 36 2.32 16.46 -6.69
CA LEU A 36 2.88 16.27 -5.36
C LEU A 36 4.02 17.26 -5.07
N ALA A 37 4.92 17.48 -6.05
CA ALA A 37 6.01 18.42 -5.91
C ALA A 37 5.50 19.85 -5.65
N ARG A 38 4.47 20.28 -6.39
CA ARG A 38 3.82 21.59 -6.19
C ARG A 38 3.14 21.69 -4.84
N GLU A 39 2.43 20.65 -4.42
CA GLU A 39 1.78 20.61 -3.10
C GLU A 39 2.81 20.71 -1.96
N LEU A 40 3.95 20.02 -2.11
CA LEU A 40 5.10 20.11 -1.21
C LEU A 40 5.94 21.39 -1.39
N GLN A 41 5.47 22.38 -2.16
CA GLN A 41 6.11 23.68 -2.37
C GLN A 41 7.51 23.60 -3.00
N PHE A 42 7.75 22.64 -3.89
CA PHE A 42 8.94 22.66 -4.74
C PHE A 42 8.81 23.70 -5.86
N SER A 43 9.92 24.36 -6.18
CA SER A 43 9.95 25.36 -7.24
C SER A 43 9.78 24.71 -8.62
N VAL A 44 9.37 25.51 -9.60
CA VAL A 44 9.31 25.07 -11.00
C VAL A 44 10.69 24.63 -11.49
N ASP A 45 11.76 25.28 -11.04
CA ASP A 45 13.13 24.92 -11.40
C ASP A 45 13.55 23.55 -10.83
N ASP A 46 13.18 23.23 -9.58
CA ASP A 46 13.43 21.91 -9.00
C ASP A 46 12.68 20.81 -9.76
N ILE A 47 11.41 21.06 -10.08
CA ILE A 47 10.58 20.14 -10.88
C ILE A 47 11.21 19.95 -12.27
N ASN A 48 11.63 21.03 -12.93
CA ASN A 48 12.28 20.97 -14.22
C ASN A 48 13.60 20.20 -14.15
N ARG A 49 14.41 20.43 -13.11
CA ARG A 49 15.68 19.72 -12.89
C ARG A 49 15.47 18.22 -12.78
N ILE A 50 14.54 17.78 -11.92
CA ILE A 50 14.21 16.36 -11.74
C ILE A 50 13.79 15.71 -13.07
N ARG A 51 12.96 16.40 -13.85
CA ARG A 51 12.49 15.91 -15.16
C ARG A 51 13.63 15.75 -16.16
N VAL A 52 14.56 16.71 -16.22
CA VAL A 52 15.70 16.66 -17.13
C VAL A 52 16.72 15.61 -16.71
N GLU A 53 16.96 15.43 -15.41
CA GLU A 53 17.86 14.41 -14.87
C GLU A 53 17.34 12.99 -15.07
N ASN A 54 16.01 12.81 -15.12
CA ASN A 54 15.36 11.50 -15.18
C ASN A 54 14.33 11.42 -16.33
N PRO A 55 14.69 11.64 -17.61
CA PRO A 55 13.73 11.94 -18.67
C PRO A 55 12.82 10.76 -19.07
N ASN A 56 13.25 9.51 -18.83
CA ASN A 56 12.59 8.31 -19.35
C ASN A 56 11.90 7.46 -18.28
N SER A 57 11.85 7.93 -17.02
CA SER A 57 11.41 7.11 -15.90
C SER A 57 10.62 7.94 -14.89
N LEU A 58 9.30 7.70 -14.84
CA LEU A 58 8.43 8.30 -13.83
C LEU A 58 8.76 7.79 -12.41
N LEU A 59 9.26 6.55 -12.31
CA LEU A 59 9.73 6.00 -11.05
C LEU A 59 10.94 6.76 -10.54
N ASP A 60 11.91 7.05 -11.42
CA ASP A 60 13.11 7.80 -11.02
C ASP A 60 12.76 9.26 -10.72
N GLN A 61 11.85 9.88 -11.47
CA GLN A 61 11.33 11.23 -11.16
C GLN A 61 10.65 11.27 -9.79
N SER A 62 9.77 10.30 -9.50
CA SER A 62 9.07 10.19 -8.21
C SER A 62 10.04 9.92 -7.06
N SER A 63 11.02 9.03 -7.26
CA SER A 63 12.05 8.71 -6.27
C SER A 63 12.95 9.91 -5.99
N ALA A 64 13.38 10.63 -7.04
CA ALA A 64 14.19 11.84 -6.92
C ALA A 64 13.45 12.94 -6.14
N LEU A 65 12.15 13.14 -6.41
CA LEU A 65 11.31 14.06 -5.65
C LEU A 65 11.27 13.70 -4.16
N LEU A 66 10.98 12.44 -3.83
CA LEU A 66 10.86 12.03 -2.43
C LEU A 66 12.20 12.08 -1.69
N ASN A 67 13.31 11.72 -2.35
CA ASN A 67 14.66 11.87 -1.79
C ASN A 67 15.00 13.35 -1.53
N LEU A 68 14.63 14.24 -2.45
CA LEU A 68 14.82 15.67 -2.28
C LEU A 68 13.96 16.20 -1.12
N TRP A 69 12.72 15.74 -0.99
CA TRP A 69 11.84 16.06 0.13
C TRP A 69 12.43 15.62 1.48
N VAL A 70 12.87 14.36 1.61
CA VAL A 70 13.53 13.87 2.84
C VAL A 70 14.76 14.72 3.17
N SER A 71 15.57 15.04 2.16
CA SER A 71 16.79 15.85 2.35
C SER A 71 16.48 17.28 2.79
N ARG A 72 15.41 17.88 2.25
CA ARG A 72 14.95 19.24 2.58
C ARG A 72 14.40 19.34 4.01
N GLU A 73 13.56 18.38 4.39
CA GLU A 73 12.92 18.38 5.72
C GLU A 73 13.88 17.85 6.82
N GLY A 74 14.82 16.98 6.46
CA GLY A 74 15.80 16.41 7.38
C GLY A 74 15.15 15.74 8.59
N LYS A 75 15.53 16.16 9.81
CA LYS A 75 14.93 15.65 11.06
C LYS A 75 13.46 16.03 11.25
N LYS A 76 12.94 16.97 10.46
CA LYS A 76 11.53 17.39 10.46
C LYS A 76 10.69 16.63 9.45
N ALA A 77 11.29 15.71 8.67
CA ALA A 77 10.58 14.86 7.73
C ALA A 77 9.54 14.03 8.49
N LYS A 78 8.28 14.23 8.13
CA LYS A 78 7.11 13.71 8.83
C LYS A 78 6.20 13.03 7.84
N MET A 79 5.93 11.76 8.07
CA MET A 79 5.10 10.96 7.18
C MET A 79 3.68 11.55 7.07
N GLU A 80 3.18 12.16 8.15
CA GLU A 80 1.87 12.83 8.16
C GLU A 80 1.78 13.97 7.14
N ASN A 81 2.87 14.70 6.91
CA ASN A 81 2.90 15.80 5.94
C ASN A 81 2.79 15.24 4.50
N LEU A 82 3.50 14.14 4.22
CA LEU A 82 3.46 13.49 2.92
C LEU A 82 2.08 12.87 2.64
N HIS A 83 1.46 12.25 3.65
CA HIS A 83 0.09 11.75 3.55
C HIS A 83 -0.93 12.87 3.31
N GLY A 84 -0.77 14.02 3.99
CA GLY A 84 -1.61 15.20 3.77
C GLY A 84 -1.51 15.70 2.33
N ALA A 85 -0.28 15.90 1.84
CA ALA A 85 -0.03 16.33 0.47
C ALA A 85 -0.61 15.36 -0.57
N LEU A 86 -0.44 14.05 -0.38
CA LEU A 86 -1.04 13.03 -1.25
C LEU A 86 -2.57 13.11 -1.31
N LYS A 87 -3.23 13.37 -0.17
CA LYS A 87 -4.68 13.55 -0.13
C LYS A 87 -5.12 14.82 -0.85
N ASN A 88 -4.34 15.90 -0.75
CA ASN A 88 -4.64 17.18 -1.40
C ASN A 88 -4.53 17.13 -2.93
N ILE A 89 -3.80 16.15 -3.48
CA ILE A 89 -3.72 15.90 -4.92
C ILE A 89 -4.60 14.71 -5.37
N ASP A 90 -5.62 14.38 -4.58
CA ASP A 90 -6.57 13.29 -4.82
C ASP A 90 -5.95 11.88 -4.90
N ARG A 91 -4.74 11.68 -4.34
CA ARG A 91 -4.04 10.40 -4.27
C ARG A 91 -4.14 9.72 -2.90
N ALA A 92 -5.35 9.76 -2.32
CA ALA A 92 -5.64 9.05 -1.07
C ALA A 92 -5.58 7.52 -1.20
N ASP A 93 -5.62 6.99 -2.43
CA ASP A 93 -5.42 5.57 -2.76
C ASP A 93 -4.06 5.04 -2.28
N ILE A 94 -2.99 5.82 -2.50
CA ILE A 94 -1.62 5.47 -2.07
C ILE A 94 -1.57 5.36 -0.54
N VAL A 95 -2.15 6.33 0.17
CA VAL A 95 -2.15 6.35 1.64
C VAL A 95 -2.85 5.11 2.20
N LYS A 96 -4.00 4.72 1.64
CA LYS A 96 -4.72 3.50 2.04
C LYS A 96 -3.90 2.24 1.76
N SER A 97 -3.16 2.18 0.65
CA SER A 97 -2.29 1.04 0.32
C SER A 97 -1.14 0.88 1.33
N LEU A 98 -0.59 1.98 1.85
CA LEU A 98 0.46 1.94 2.89
C LEU A 98 -0.07 1.47 4.24
N GLU A 99 -1.29 1.84 4.59
CA GLU A 99 -1.94 1.44 5.84
C GLU A 99 -2.34 -0.05 5.82
N ALA A 100 -2.78 -0.55 4.66
CA ALA A 100 -3.09 -1.98 4.47
C ALA A 100 -1.85 -2.89 4.59
N GLN A 101 -0.66 -2.35 4.31
CA GLN A 101 0.62 -3.05 4.48
C GLN A 101 1.20 -2.94 5.89
N ALA A 102 0.60 -2.15 6.78
CA ALA A 102 1.03 -2.13 8.17
C ALA A 102 0.70 -3.49 8.81
N PRO A 103 1.66 -4.14 9.50
CA PRO A 103 1.35 -5.31 10.32
C PRO A 103 0.20 -4.95 11.26
N GLN A 104 -0.89 -5.69 11.17
CA GLN A 104 -2.02 -5.61 12.10
C GLN A 104 -1.47 -5.94 13.50
N VAL A 105 -1.05 -4.93 14.25
CA VAL A 105 -0.87 -5.08 15.69
C VAL A 105 -2.28 -5.01 16.28
N LEU A 106 -2.99 -6.13 16.19
CA LEU A 106 -4.21 -6.36 16.93
C LEU A 106 -3.91 -6.14 18.43
N PRO A 107 -4.72 -5.35 19.15
CA PRO A 107 -4.70 -5.42 20.60
C PRO A 107 -5.20 -6.82 20.99
N GLU A 108 -4.30 -7.67 21.47
CA GLU A 108 -4.67 -8.78 22.34
C GLU A 108 -5.32 -8.18 23.59
N THR A 109 -6.66 -8.18 23.65
CA THR A 109 -7.50 -8.18 24.87
C THR A 109 -8.98 -8.06 24.46
N ALA A 110 -9.57 -9.19 24.08
CA ALA A 110 -10.98 -9.50 24.35
C ALA A 110 -11.19 -10.98 24.05
N GLU A 111 -11.21 -11.76 25.13
CA GLU A 111 -11.48 -13.18 25.11
C GLU A 111 -12.93 -13.45 24.67
N GLU A 112 -13.07 -14.53 23.90
CA GLU A 112 -14.22 -15.42 23.79
C GLU A 112 -15.53 -14.90 23.16
N GLY A 113 -15.77 -15.36 21.92
CA GLY A 113 -17.05 -15.25 21.23
C GLY A 113 -17.08 -16.15 20.00
N ALA A 114 -16.91 -17.45 20.21
CA ALA A 114 -17.01 -18.46 19.17
C ALA A 114 -18.38 -18.40 18.48
N CYS A 115 -18.42 -18.24 17.15
CA CYS A 115 -19.49 -18.76 16.30
C CYS A 115 -19.01 -19.03 14.86
N ARG A 116 -18.38 -20.20 14.72
CA ARG A 116 -18.67 -21.25 13.73
C ARG A 116 -18.57 -20.92 12.24
N LEU A 117 -17.52 -21.48 11.63
CA LEU A 117 -17.55 -22.13 10.32
C LEU A 117 -18.84 -22.97 10.16
N ALA A 118 -19.59 -22.68 9.11
CA ALA A 118 -20.49 -23.61 8.43
C ALA A 118 -20.21 -23.36 6.94
N ASP A 119 -19.39 -24.17 6.25
CA ASP A 119 -19.70 -25.54 5.84
C ASP A 119 -21.18 -25.68 5.49
N CYS A 120 -21.50 -25.20 4.30
CA CYS A 120 -22.77 -25.46 3.64
C CYS A 120 -22.75 -26.89 3.09
N ASP A 121 -22.84 -27.85 4.01
CA ASP A 121 -23.22 -29.23 3.70
C ASP A 121 -24.44 -29.57 4.56
N SER A 122 -25.62 -29.50 3.93
CA SER A 122 -26.85 -30.05 4.48
C SER A 122 -27.52 -30.84 3.39
N ALA A 123 -27.05 -32.07 3.25
CA ALA A 123 -27.88 -33.17 2.85
C ALA A 123 -29.19 -33.17 3.67
N LEU A 124 -30.33 -33.46 3.04
CA LEU A 124 -31.02 -34.74 3.21
C LEU A 124 -32.41 -34.75 2.52
N LEU A 125 -32.72 -35.95 2.00
CA LEU A 125 -34.02 -36.52 1.56
C LEU A 125 -34.28 -36.46 0.04
N SER A 126 -34.54 -37.54 -0.69
CA SER A 126 -34.51 -39.00 -0.44
C SER A 126 -34.71 -39.72 -1.80
N PRO A 127 -34.53 -41.05 -1.90
CA PRO A 127 -34.36 -41.75 -3.17
C PRO A 127 -35.70 -42.09 -3.84
N SER A 128 -35.75 -41.99 -5.17
CA SER A 128 -36.72 -42.73 -5.97
C SER A 128 -36.12 -43.18 -7.29
N VAL A 129 -36.32 -44.47 -7.49
CA VAL A 129 -35.96 -45.33 -8.61
C VAL A 129 -36.34 -44.76 -9.97
N VAL A 130 -35.50 -45.07 -10.97
CA VAL A 130 -35.85 -45.84 -12.18
C VAL A 130 -35.17 -45.28 -13.44
N ASN A 131 -34.27 -46.10 -14.00
CA ASN A 131 -34.12 -46.38 -15.42
C ASN A 131 -33.94 -45.21 -16.41
N GLY A 132 -32.82 -45.22 -17.14
CA GLY A 132 -32.83 -44.77 -18.54
C GLY A 132 -31.64 -43.94 -19.00
N LYS A 133 -30.57 -44.65 -19.39
CA LYS A 133 -29.98 -44.60 -20.73
C LYS A 133 -29.73 -43.22 -21.40
N ASN A 134 -28.47 -43.07 -21.84
CA ASN A 134 -27.91 -42.22 -22.91
C ASN A 134 -27.15 -40.97 -22.41
N ARG A 135 -25.82 -40.95 -22.53
CA ARG A 135 -24.96 -40.77 -23.73
C ARG A 135 -24.83 -39.31 -24.14
N LEU A 136 -23.58 -38.86 -24.04
CA LEU A 136 -22.84 -37.94 -24.91
C LEU A 136 -23.18 -36.45 -24.85
N GLN A 137 -22.22 -35.76 -24.24
CA GLN A 137 -21.55 -34.52 -24.65
C GLN A 137 -21.83 -34.02 -26.08
N LEU A 138 -21.74 -32.69 -26.20
CA LEU A 138 -21.53 -31.83 -27.37
C LEU A 138 -22.77 -31.13 -27.93
N ALA A 139 -22.86 -29.82 -27.70
CA ALA A 139 -23.27 -28.87 -28.73
C ALA A 139 -22.67 -27.49 -28.43
N LEU A 140 -21.73 -27.10 -29.29
CA LEU A 140 -21.22 -25.76 -29.48
C LEU A 140 -22.04 -25.12 -30.60
N ILE A 141 -22.80 -24.06 -30.30
CA ILE A 141 -23.59 -23.23 -31.24
C ILE A 141 -23.82 -21.89 -30.50
N PHE A 142 -23.50 -20.68 -30.97
CA PHE A 142 -22.95 -20.12 -32.22
C PHE A 142 -21.84 -19.12 -31.85
#